data_AF-A0A6L6E0X3-F1
#
_entry.id   AF-A0A6L6E0X3-F1
#
_cell.length_a   1.000
_cell.length_b   1.000
_cell.length_c   1.000
_cell.angle_alpha   90.00
_cell.angle_beta   90.00
_cell.angle_gamma   90.00
#
_symmetry.space_group_name_H-M   'P 1'
#
loop_
_entity.id
_entity.type
_entity.pdbx_description
1 polymer ?
#
loop_
_entity_poly.entity_id
_entity_poly.type
_entity_poly.pdbx_seq_one_letter_code
_entity_poly.pdbx_strand_id
1 'polypeptide(L)'
;MSEPIKEQELSTEATATETAAAPAQQVEAGEREARRGSRERGPRGERRDREETKSQFLERVVTINRVSKVVQGGRRFSFTALVVVGDGNGMVGVGYGKAKEVPAAIAKGVEEAKKSFFRVPRVGNTIPHPVQGEAAAGVVLLRPASAGTGVIAGGPVRAVLECAGIHDVLSKSLGSSNTINIVHATVDALKRLEEPAAVAGRRGLPVEDVVPANILREQNKAGA
;
A
#
# COMPACT_ATOMS: atom_id res chain seq x y z
N MET A 1 19.37 -40.43 39.94
CA MET A 1 19.48 -41.07 38.60
C MET A 1 19.54 -39.93 37.61
N SER A 2 20.74 -39.38 37.45
CA SER A 2 21.05 -38.15 36.75
C SER A 2 22.14 -38.50 35.75
N GLU A 3 21.78 -38.57 34.48
CA GLU A 3 22.72 -38.82 33.38
C GLU A 3 23.04 -37.49 32.67
N PRO A 4 24.32 -37.12 32.51
CA PRO A 4 24.73 -35.93 31.80
C PRO A 4 24.89 -36.17 30.29
N ILE A 5 24.49 -35.14 29.52
CA ILE A 5 24.60 -35.05 28.07
C ILE A 5 26.07 -34.76 27.69
N LYS A 6 26.57 -35.49 26.69
CA LYS A 6 27.92 -35.39 26.14
C LYS A 6 27.91 -34.45 24.94
N GLU A 7 28.61 -33.32 25.04
CA GLU A 7 28.91 -32.42 23.92
C GLU A 7 30.04 -33.02 23.07
N GLN A 8 29.87 -33.03 21.75
CA GLN A 8 30.93 -33.28 20.77
C GLN A 8 30.96 -32.13 19.77
N GLU A 9 32.11 -31.47 19.71
CA GLU A 9 32.46 -30.40 18.79
C GLU A 9 32.60 -30.93 17.36
N LEU A 10 32.05 -30.21 16.38
CA LEU A 10 32.24 -30.45 14.95
C LEU A 10 33.21 -29.39 14.39
N SER A 11 34.41 -29.85 14.02
CA SER A 11 35.37 -29.10 13.22
C SER A 11 34.89 -28.99 11.77
N THR A 12 35.04 -27.80 11.19
CA THR A 12 34.74 -27.50 9.80
C THR A 12 36.04 -27.51 8.99
N GLU A 13 36.18 -28.45 8.06
CA GLU A 13 37.20 -28.39 7.01
C GLU A 13 36.56 -27.96 5.69
N ALA A 14 37.07 -26.86 5.16
CA ALA A 14 36.71 -26.30 3.87
C ALA A 14 37.40 -27.08 2.74
N THR A 15 36.63 -27.54 1.76
CA THR A 15 37.16 -28.10 0.51
C THR A 15 37.09 -27.03 -0.59
N ALA A 16 38.25 -26.50 -0.97
CA ALA A 16 38.41 -25.68 -2.16
C ALA A 16 38.49 -26.59 -3.40
N THR A 17 37.71 -26.30 -4.44
CA THR A 17 37.83 -26.98 -5.74
C THR A 17 38.42 -26.01 -6.76
N GLU A 18 39.66 -26.29 -7.13
CA GLU A 18 40.40 -25.69 -8.24
C GLU A 18 39.82 -26.22 -9.56
N THR A 19 39.53 -25.35 -10.52
CA THR A 19 39.26 -25.77 -11.91
C THR A 19 40.29 -25.11 -12.82
N ALA A 20 41.11 -25.97 -13.42
CA ALA A 20 42.22 -25.65 -14.30
C ALA A 20 41.77 -25.13 -15.67
N ALA A 21 42.54 -24.17 -16.16
CA ALA A 21 42.51 -23.65 -17.52
C ALA A 21 43.25 -24.60 -18.50
N ALA A 22 42.80 -24.65 -19.75
CA ALA A 22 43.54 -25.20 -20.88
C ALA A 22 43.38 -24.29 -22.12
N PRO A 23 44.36 -24.27 -23.05
CA PRO A 23 44.76 -23.05 -23.75
C PRO A 23 44.26 -22.94 -25.20
N ALA A 24 44.50 -21.76 -25.77
CA ALA A 24 44.12 -21.32 -27.11
C ALA A 24 44.96 -21.95 -28.24
N GLN A 25 44.35 -22.05 -29.43
CA GLN A 25 45.04 -22.08 -30.73
C GLN A 25 44.29 -21.20 -31.73
N GLN A 26 45.04 -20.30 -32.37
CA GLN A 26 44.65 -19.44 -33.48
C GLN A 26 45.00 -20.11 -34.81
N VAL A 27 44.15 -19.95 -35.83
CA VAL A 27 44.56 -19.96 -37.25
C VAL A 27 43.62 -19.06 -38.05
N GLU A 28 44.22 -18.31 -38.97
CA GLU A 28 43.70 -17.13 -39.66
C GLU A 28 42.83 -17.40 -40.91
N ALA A 29 42.01 -16.37 -41.19
CA ALA A 29 41.64 -15.75 -42.47
C ALA A 29 41.15 -16.58 -43.66
N GLY A 30 39.93 -16.23 -44.08
CA GLY A 30 39.41 -16.43 -45.44
C GLY A 30 38.31 -15.41 -45.74
N GLU A 31 38.68 -14.29 -46.35
CA GLU A 31 37.75 -13.28 -46.87
C GLU A 31 36.88 -13.85 -47.99
N ARG A 32 35.55 -13.77 -47.86
CA ARG A 32 34.60 -13.81 -48.98
C ARG A 32 33.43 -12.85 -48.75
N GLU A 33 33.68 -11.63 -49.21
CA GLU A 33 32.79 -10.75 -49.97
C GLU A 33 31.25 -10.84 -49.77
N ALA A 34 30.75 -9.81 -49.09
CA ALA A 34 29.55 -9.02 -49.38
C ALA A 34 28.41 -9.66 -50.22
N ARG A 35 27.30 -10.03 -49.55
CA ARG A 35 25.97 -9.95 -50.16
C ARG A 35 24.88 -9.46 -49.19
N ARG A 36 24.44 -8.23 -49.50
CA ARG A 36 23.05 -7.71 -49.41
C ARG A 36 22.42 -7.52 -48.02
N GLY A 37 22.30 -6.23 -47.68
CA GLY A 37 21.03 -5.70 -47.19
C GLY A 37 20.97 -5.37 -45.70
N SER A 38 21.89 -4.52 -45.24
CA SER A 38 21.71 -3.79 -43.98
C SER A 38 20.50 -2.87 -44.09
N ARG A 39 19.33 -3.35 -43.64
CA ARG A 39 18.26 -2.46 -43.20
C ARG A 39 18.68 -1.98 -41.82
N GLU A 40 19.12 -0.73 -41.74
CA GLU A 40 19.28 0.02 -40.51
C GLU A 40 18.05 -0.17 -39.61
N ARG A 41 18.13 -1.09 -38.66
CA ARG A 41 17.33 -1.01 -37.44
C ARG A 41 18.12 -0.09 -36.52
N GLY A 42 17.68 1.16 -36.49
CA GLY A 42 18.19 2.20 -35.60
C GLY A 42 18.27 1.71 -34.14
N PRO A 43 19.10 2.39 -33.33
CA PRO A 43 19.48 1.91 -32.03
C PRO A 43 18.25 1.71 -31.15
N ARG A 44 18.29 0.61 -30.41
CA ARG A 44 17.40 0.18 -29.34
C ARG A 44 17.39 1.23 -28.22
N GLY A 45 16.82 2.40 -28.50
CA GLY A 45 16.56 3.47 -27.56
C GLY A 45 15.28 3.20 -26.79
N GLU A 46 15.28 3.55 -25.50
CA GLU A 46 14.13 3.61 -24.60
C GLU A 46 13.71 2.28 -23.94
N ARG A 47 14.70 1.57 -23.41
CA ARG A 47 14.58 1.01 -22.05
C ARG A 47 15.38 1.87 -21.07
N ARG A 48 15.24 3.18 -21.19
CA ARG A 48 15.76 4.14 -20.22
C ARG A 48 14.76 4.18 -19.07
N ASP A 49 15.26 3.77 -17.91
CA ASP A 49 14.89 4.33 -16.63
C ASP A 49 13.46 4.04 -16.17
N ARG A 50 13.16 2.74 -15.95
CA ARG A 50 12.37 2.39 -14.75
C ARG A 50 13.33 2.31 -13.56
N GLU A 51 14.11 3.37 -13.36
CA GLU A 51 14.71 3.60 -12.07
C GLU A 51 13.57 3.79 -11.08
N GLU A 52 13.72 3.12 -9.94
CA GLU A 52 12.86 3.19 -8.78
C GLU A 52 12.53 4.66 -8.48
N THR A 53 11.37 5.11 -8.95
CA THR A 53 10.67 6.18 -8.26
C THR A 53 10.31 5.54 -6.92
N LYS A 54 11.23 5.61 -5.95
CA LYS A 54 11.02 5.22 -4.56
C LYS A 54 9.69 5.84 -4.21
N SER A 55 8.68 4.97 -4.12
CA SER A 55 7.31 5.38 -4.03
C SER A 55 7.22 6.18 -2.74
N GLN A 56 6.99 7.49 -2.84
CA GLN A 56 6.82 8.39 -1.68
C GLN A 56 5.59 8.01 -0.84
N PHE A 57 4.87 6.97 -1.26
CA PHE A 57 3.69 6.43 -0.63
C PHE A 57 4.06 5.50 0.53
N LEU A 58 3.37 5.71 1.65
CA LEU A 58 3.32 4.84 2.80
C LEU A 58 2.45 3.63 2.45
N GLU A 59 3.06 2.44 2.50
CA GLU A 59 2.39 1.17 2.25
C GLU A 59 2.16 0.44 3.59
N ARG A 60 0.90 0.09 3.87
CA ARG A 60 0.50 -0.64 5.08
C ARG A 60 -0.22 -1.93 4.70
N VAL A 61 0.32 -3.05 5.16
CA VAL A 61 -0.34 -4.35 5.03
C VAL A 61 -1.27 -4.54 6.22
N VAL A 62 -2.57 -4.70 5.96
CA VAL A 62 -3.57 -4.80 7.03
C VAL A 62 -3.78 -6.25 7.46
N THR A 63 -3.97 -7.15 6.48
CA THR A 63 -4.16 -8.56 6.75
C THR A 63 -3.63 -9.41 5.60
N ILE A 64 -3.13 -10.58 5.96
CA ILE A 64 -2.68 -11.62 5.03
C ILE A 64 -3.43 -12.89 5.39
N ASN A 65 -4.16 -13.45 4.42
CA ASN A 65 -4.88 -14.71 4.59
C ASN A 65 -4.29 -15.78 3.67
N ARG A 66 -4.24 -17.02 4.16
CA ARG A 66 -3.96 -18.20 3.33
C ARG A 66 -5.28 -18.86 2.96
N VAL A 67 -5.65 -18.78 1.69
CA VAL A 67 -6.86 -19.41 1.14
C VAL A 67 -6.49 -20.71 0.41
N SER A 68 -7.42 -21.66 0.29
CA SER A 68 -7.15 -22.94 -0.35
C SER A 68 -8.26 -23.38 -1.29
N LYS A 69 -7.88 -23.95 -2.45
CA LYS A 69 -8.77 -24.65 -3.37
C LYS A 69 -8.52 -26.16 -3.26
N VAL A 70 -9.56 -26.92 -2.97
CA VAL A 70 -9.49 -28.40 -2.94
C VAL A 70 -9.46 -28.94 -4.37
N VAL A 71 -8.59 -29.92 -4.62
CA VAL A 71 -8.45 -30.64 -5.89
C VAL A 71 -8.33 -32.15 -5.61
N GLN A 72 -8.45 -32.98 -6.64
CA GLN A 72 -8.46 -34.45 -6.50
C GLN A 72 -7.23 -35.02 -5.76
N GLY A 73 -6.07 -34.34 -5.82
CA GLY A 73 -4.83 -34.76 -5.15
C GLY A 73 -4.44 -33.96 -3.91
N GLY A 74 -5.30 -33.08 -3.37
CA GLY A 74 -5.00 -32.31 -2.16
C GLY A 74 -5.56 -30.88 -2.16
N ARG A 75 -4.80 -29.93 -1.59
CA ARG A 75 -5.20 -28.52 -1.50
C ARG A 75 -4.16 -27.63 -2.16
N ARG A 76 -4.59 -26.80 -3.11
CA ARG A 76 -3.77 -25.72 -3.67
C ARG A 76 -3.95 -24.47 -2.81
N PHE A 77 -2.88 -24.04 -2.15
CA PHE A 77 -2.87 -22.82 -1.35
C PHE A 77 -2.63 -21.59 -2.23
N SER A 78 -3.17 -20.45 -1.78
CA SER A 78 -2.86 -19.13 -2.31
C SER A 78 -2.91 -18.14 -1.15
N PHE A 79 -2.22 -17.02 -1.29
CA PHE A 79 -2.24 -15.95 -0.31
C PHE A 79 -3.00 -14.76 -0.86
N THR A 80 -3.72 -14.10 0.03
CA THR A 80 -4.43 -12.85 -0.25
C THR A 80 -3.91 -11.79 0.70
N ALA A 81 -3.62 -10.60 0.20
CA ALA A 81 -3.15 -9.48 1.00
C ALA A 81 -4.07 -8.28 0.78
N LEU A 82 -4.57 -7.71 1.88
CA LEU A 82 -5.23 -6.40 1.86
C LEU A 82 -4.19 -5.34 2.21
N VAL A 83 -3.96 -4.43 1.28
CA VAL A 83 -2.93 -3.40 1.39
C VAL A 83 -3.59 -2.03 1.26
N VAL A 84 -3.13 -1.09 2.08
CA VAL A 84 -3.51 0.32 2.00
C VAL A 84 -2.26 1.10 1.63
N VAL A 85 -2.41 2.04 0.70
CA VAL A 85 -1.33 2.88 0.20
C VAL A 85 -1.79 4.33 0.32
N GLY A 86 -0.93 5.22 0.81
CA GLY A 86 -1.27 6.65 0.86
C GLY A 86 -0.03 7.54 0.96
N ASP A 87 -0.18 8.82 0.67
CA ASP A 87 0.90 9.80 0.68
C ASP A 87 1.04 10.56 2.01
N GLY A 88 0.17 10.29 3.00
CA GLY A 88 0.10 11.05 4.25
C GLY A 88 -0.43 12.48 4.07
N ASN A 89 -0.89 12.83 2.87
CA ASN A 89 -1.37 14.17 2.52
C ASN A 89 -2.81 14.19 2.02
N GLY A 90 -3.59 13.18 2.41
CA GLY A 90 -5.01 13.06 2.06
C GLY A 90 -5.27 12.25 0.80
N MET A 91 -4.28 11.59 0.19
CA MET A 91 -4.49 10.65 -0.90
C MET A 91 -4.33 9.22 -0.37
N VAL A 92 -5.38 8.40 -0.52
CA VAL A 92 -5.38 6.99 -0.07
C VAL A 92 -5.95 6.08 -1.13
N GLY A 93 -5.41 4.87 -1.21
CA GLY A 93 -5.92 3.78 -2.02
C GLY A 93 -5.92 2.49 -1.22
N VAL A 94 -6.84 1.59 -1.55
CA VAL A 94 -6.94 0.25 -0.95
C VAL A 94 -6.89 -0.77 -2.08
N GLY A 95 -6.07 -1.80 -1.93
CA GLY A 95 -5.91 -2.85 -2.92
C GLY A 95 -5.98 -4.25 -2.30
N TYR A 96 -6.42 -5.21 -3.11
CA TYR A 96 -6.62 -6.59 -2.73
C TYR A 96 -5.84 -7.53 -3.65
N GLY A 97 -4.64 -7.90 -3.22
CA GLY A 97 -3.78 -8.76 -4.00
C GLY A 97 -4.01 -10.24 -3.72
N LYS A 98 -3.92 -11.08 -4.76
CA LYS A 98 -3.89 -12.55 -4.62
C LYS A 98 -2.78 -13.17 -5.47
N ALA A 99 -2.00 -14.05 -4.86
CA ALA A 99 -0.92 -14.78 -5.53
C ALA A 99 -0.63 -16.13 -4.86
N LYS A 100 0.32 -16.88 -5.43
CA LYS A 100 0.80 -18.15 -4.84
C LYS A 100 1.75 -17.94 -3.66
N GLU A 101 2.41 -16.79 -3.62
CA GLU A 101 3.38 -16.39 -2.60
C GLU A 101 2.97 -15.06 -1.97
N VAL A 102 3.42 -14.82 -0.74
CA VAL A 102 3.04 -13.62 0.04
C VAL A 102 3.59 -12.32 -0.57
N PRO A 103 4.88 -12.20 -0.93
CA PRO A 103 5.42 -10.96 -1.49
C PRO A 103 4.75 -10.58 -2.81
N ALA A 104 4.48 -11.57 -3.67
CA ALA A 104 3.77 -11.37 -4.92
C ALA A 104 2.30 -10.93 -4.71
N ALA A 105 1.64 -11.38 -3.64
CA ALA A 105 0.29 -10.92 -3.30
C ALA A 105 0.32 -9.46 -2.82
N ILE A 106 1.29 -9.08 -1.98
CA ILE A 106 1.45 -7.70 -1.51
C ILE A 106 1.73 -6.76 -2.68
N ALA A 107 2.68 -7.10 -3.56
CA ALA A 107 3.01 -6.28 -4.73
C ALA A 107 1.79 -6.02 -5.63
N LYS A 108 0.97 -7.05 -5.88
CA LYS A 108 -0.30 -6.88 -6.61
C LYS A 108 -1.29 -5.98 -5.89
N GLY A 109 -1.39 -6.10 -4.56
CA GLY A 109 -2.23 -5.24 -3.74
C GLY A 109 -1.79 -3.77 -3.81
N VAL A 110 -0.48 -3.51 -3.80
CA VAL A 110 0.09 -2.16 -3.96
C VAL A 110 -0.24 -1.58 -5.34
N GLU A 111 -0.04 -2.35 -6.41
CA GLU A 111 -0.36 -1.90 -7.77
C GLU A 111 -1.85 -1.62 -7.96
N GLU A 112 -2.72 -2.40 -7.34
CA GLU A 112 -4.16 -2.17 -7.37
C GLU A 112 -4.55 -0.93 -6.56
N ALA A 113 -4.01 -0.77 -5.35
CA ALA A 113 -4.26 0.40 -4.51
C ALA A 113 -3.87 1.71 -5.20
N LYS A 114 -2.74 1.69 -5.93
CA LYS A 114 -2.25 2.84 -6.73
C LYS A 114 -3.21 3.24 -7.86
N LYS A 115 -4.05 2.32 -8.36
CA LYS A 115 -5.07 2.63 -9.39
C LYS A 115 -6.33 3.23 -8.79
N SER A 116 -6.62 2.93 -7.52
CA SER A 116 -7.85 3.32 -6.84
C SER A 116 -7.64 4.44 -5.81
N PHE A 117 -6.79 5.41 -6.13
CA PHE A 117 -6.59 6.55 -5.24
C PHE A 117 -7.83 7.43 -5.16
N PHE A 118 -8.14 7.89 -3.95
CA PHE A 118 -9.17 8.88 -3.69
C PHE A 118 -8.64 9.94 -2.73
N ARG A 119 -9.15 11.17 -2.89
CA ARG A 119 -8.83 12.31 -2.03
C ARG A 119 -9.75 12.33 -0.82
N VAL A 120 -9.18 12.54 0.35
CA VAL A 120 -9.86 12.65 1.64
C VAL A 120 -9.92 14.11 2.06
N PRO A 121 -11.13 14.67 2.25
CA PRO A 121 -11.31 15.99 2.85
C PRO A 121 -10.77 16.02 4.29
N ARG A 122 -9.86 16.96 4.57
CA ARG A 122 -9.31 17.17 5.92
C ARG A 122 -9.25 18.65 6.26
N VAL A 123 -9.32 18.96 7.56
CA VAL A 123 -9.12 20.29 8.11
C VAL A 123 -7.96 20.18 9.10
N GLY A 124 -6.80 20.70 8.70
CA GLY A 124 -5.56 20.49 9.45
C GLY A 124 -5.26 18.99 9.64
N ASN A 125 -5.26 18.55 10.89
CA ASN A 125 -4.92 17.19 11.29
C ASN A 125 -6.13 16.24 11.48
N THR A 126 -7.36 16.75 11.33
CA THR A 126 -8.61 15.99 11.61
C THR A 126 -9.61 16.04 10.45
N ILE A 127 -10.72 15.30 10.61
CA ILE A 127 -11.83 15.28 9.65
C ILE A 127 -12.80 16.47 9.86
N PRO A 128 -13.50 16.96 8.83
CA PRO A 128 -14.39 18.12 8.98
C PRO A 128 -15.59 17.93 9.92
N HIS A 129 -16.23 16.76 9.89
CA HIS A 129 -17.46 16.47 10.64
C HIS A 129 -17.58 14.97 10.95
N PRO A 130 -18.41 14.57 11.94
CA PRO A 130 -18.62 13.16 12.23
C PRO A 130 -19.39 12.48 11.09
N VAL A 131 -18.94 11.29 10.70
CA VAL A 131 -19.55 10.50 9.62
C VAL A 131 -19.64 9.03 10.02
N GLN A 132 -20.73 8.40 9.61
CA GLN A 132 -20.89 6.95 9.66
C GLN A 132 -20.83 6.38 8.23
N GLY A 133 -19.87 5.48 8.00
CA GLY A 133 -19.72 4.74 6.76
C GLY A 133 -20.18 3.30 6.91
N GLU A 134 -20.78 2.79 5.84
CA GLU A 134 -21.37 1.45 5.81
C GLU A 134 -20.99 0.75 4.50
N ALA A 135 -20.38 -0.42 4.62
CA ALA A 135 -20.07 -1.26 3.47
C ALA A 135 -20.31 -2.73 3.83
N ALA A 136 -21.20 -3.38 3.07
CA ALA A 136 -21.71 -4.71 3.39
C ALA A 136 -22.21 -4.76 4.86
N ALA A 137 -21.62 -5.62 5.70
CA ALA A 137 -21.95 -5.71 7.12
C ALA A 137 -21.03 -4.86 8.02
N GLY A 138 -20.08 -4.11 7.44
CA GLY A 138 -19.17 -3.24 8.18
C GLY A 138 -19.80 -1.87 8.42
N VAL A 139 -19.83 -1.43 9.67
CA VAL A 139 -20.28 -0.08 10.08
C VAL A 139 -19.16 0.57 10.87
N VAL A 140 -18.69 1.73 10.42
CA VAL A 140 -17.61 2.48 11.06
C VAL A 140 -18.08 3.92 11.31
N LEU A 141 -18.01 4.33 12.56
CA LEU A 141 -18.19 5.72 12.96
C LEU A 141 -16.82 6.40 13.02
N LEU A 142 -16.68 7.52 12.31
CA LEU A 142 -15.55 8.44 12.41
C LEU A 142 -16.05 9.74 13.05
N ARG A 143 -15.36 10.20 14.09
CA ARG A 143 -15.66 11.43 14.80
C ARG A 143 -14.40 12.31 14.89
N PRO A 144 -14.50 13.60 14.54
CA PRO A 144 -13.37 14.52 14.67
C PRO A 144 -12.93 14.65 16.12
N ALA A 145 -11.64 14.89 16.29
CA ALA A 145 -11.02 15.03 17.60
C ALA A 145 -10.24 16.35 17.67
N SER A 146 -9.98 16.81 18.89
CA SER A 146 -9.12 17.97 19.12
C SER A 146 -7.65 17.61 18.83
N ALA A 147 -6.86 18.62 18.48
CA ALA A 147 -5.43 18.43 18.21
C ALA A 147 -4.72 17.76 19.39
N GLY A 148 -3.88 16.75 19.09
CA GLY A 148 -3.11 16.00 20.09
C GLY A 148 -3.83 14.78 20.68
N THR A 149 -4.99 14.40 20.15
CA THR A 149 -5.71 13.17 20.56
C THR A 149 -5.05 11.91 19.99
N GLY A 150 -4.43 12.01 18.82
CA GLY A 150 -3.90 10.85 18.11
C GLY A 150 -4.98 10.02 17.39
N VAL A 151 -4.55 8.95 16.73
CA VAL A 151 -5.42 8.04 15.96
C VAL A 151 -5.98 6.93 16.86
N ILE A 152 -7.17 7.16 17.42
CA ILE A 152 -7.89 6.17 18.22
C ILE A 152 -8.78 5.34 17.30
N ALA A 153 -8.21 4.25 16.81
CA ALA A 153 -8.85 3.38 15.83
C ALA A 153 -8.43 1.91 15.98
N GLY A 154 -9.31 1.00 15.58
CA GLY A 154 -8.97 -0.41 15.43
C GLY A 154 -7.96 -0.60 14.29
N GLY A 155 -7.17 -1.68 14.33
CA GLY A 155 -6.05 -1.91 13.38
C GLY A 155 -6.37 -1.64 11.91
N PRO A 156 -7.49 -2.14 11.35
CA PRO A 156 -7.85 -1.89 9.95
C PRO A 156 -8.13 -0.41 9.64
N VAL A 157 -8.86 0.25 10.52
CA VAL A 157 -9.25 1.67 10.37
C VAL A 157 -8.02 2.56 10.59
N ARG A 158 -7.16 2.22 11.56
CA ARG A 158 -5.91 2.92 11.85
C ARG A 158 -4.98 2.94 10.64
N ALA A 159 -4.78 1.79 9.98
CA ALA A 159 -3.94 1.71 8.78
C ALA A 159 -4.41 2.67 7.67
N VAL A 160 -5.73 2.81 7.49
CA VAL A 160 -6.31 3.72 6.50
C VAL A 160 -6.10 5.19 6.89
N LEU A 161 -6.37 5.55 8.14
CA LEU A 161 -6.28 6.93 8.62
C LEU A 161 -4.83 7.43 8.68
N GLU A 162 -3.88 6.57 9.06
CA GLU A 162 -2.45 6.90 9.04
C GLU A 162 -1.96 7.15 7.60
N CYS A 163 -2.33 6.27 6.65
CA CYS A 163 -2.00 6.48 5.23
C CYS A 163 -2.68 7.74 4.67
N ALA A 164 -3.84 8.14 5.20
CA ALA A 164 -4.51 9.40 4.85
C ALA A 164 -3.81 10.65 5.39
N GLY A 165 -2.93 10.50 6.39
CA GLY A 165 -2.36 11.64 7.10
C GLY A 165 -3.36 12.33 8.02
N ILE A 166 -4.30 11.57 8.59
CA ILE A 166 -5.16 12.04 9.66
C ILE A 166 -4.49 11.63 10.98
N HIS A 167 -4.15 12.62 11.79
CA HIS A 167 -3.43 12.39 13.04
C HIS A 167 -4.36 12.37 14.25
N ASP A 168 -5.49 13.09 14.21
CA ASP A 168 -6.41 13.25 15.33
C ASP A 168 -7.81 12.82 14.94
N VAL A 169 -8.26 11.65 15.42
CA VAL A 169 -9.59 11.12 15.10
C VAL A 169 -10.00 10.03 16.07
N LEU A 170 -11.28 10.04 16.43
CA LEU A 170 -11.91 8.98 17.21
C LEU A 170 -12.70 8.09 16.24
N SER A 171 -12.55 6.78 16.37
CA SER A 171 -13.33 5.84 15.57
C SER A 171 -13.80 4.65 16.36
N LYS A 172 -14.92 4.07 15.91
CA LYS A 172 -15.45 2.82 16.44
C LYS A 172 -16.06 1.99 15.32
N SER A 173 -15.68 0.71 15.25
CA SER A 173 -16.39 -0.29 14.45
C SER A 173 -17.59 -0.80 15.26
N LEU A 174 -18.79 -0.63 14.70
CA LEU A 174 -20.06 -1.01 15.34
C LEU A 174 -20.68 -2.27 14.72
N GLY A 175 -20.22 -2.67 13.53
CA GLY A 175 -20.73 -3.83 12.79
C GLY A 175 -19.79 -5.03 12.81
N SER A 176 -19.55 -5.60 11.62
CA SER A 176 -18.70 -6.77 11.42
C SER A 176 -17.25 -6.57 11.89
N SER A 177 -16.65 -7.63 12.43
CA SER A 177 -15.21 -7.73 12.76
C SER A 177 -14.33 -8.07 11.55
N ASN A 178 -14.90 -8.34 10.37
CA ASN A 178 -14.14 -8.67 9.17
C ASN A 178 -13.36 -7.45 8.66
N THR A 179 -12.03 -7.56 8.66
CA THR A 179 -11.08 -6.53 8.21
C THR A 179 -11.41 -5.95 6.83
N ILE A 180 -11.79 -6.78 5.86
CA ILE A 180 -12.07 -6.31 4.49
C ILE A 180 -13.27 -5.36 4.50
N ASN A 181 -14.35 -5.74 5.17
CA ASN A 181 -15.56 -4.94 5.25
C ASN A 181 -15.33 -3.65 6.06
N ILE A 182 -14.55 -3.72 7.14
CA ILE A 182 -14.20 -2.54 7.95
C ILE A 182 -13.41 -1.53 7.10
N VAL A 183 -12.43 -1.98 6.32
CA VAL A 183 -11.65 -1.08 5.45
C VAL A 183 -12.54 -0.46 4.39
N HIS A 184 -13.41 -1.22 3.72
CA HIS A 184 -14.34 -0.66 2.76
C HIS A 184 -15.35 0.30 3.39
N ALA A 185 -15.85 0.01 4.59
CA ALA A 185 -16.75 0.91 5.33
C ALA A 185 -16.03 2.20 5.73
N THR A 186 -14.74 2.12 6.05
CA THR A 186 -13.91 3.30 6.33
C THR A 186 -13.73 4.14 5.06
N VAL A 187 -13.47 3.52 3.91
CA VAL A 187 -13.36 4.22 2.63
C VAL A 187 -14.68 4.91 2.27
N ASP A 188 -15.82 4.25 2.48
CA ASP A 188 -17.14 4.84 2.29
C ASP A 188 -17.38 6.02 3.25
N ALA A 189 -17.01 5.91 4.53
CA ALA A 189 -17.07 7.01 5.49
C ALA A 189 -16.24 8.22 5.00
N LEU A 190 -15.02 7.99 4.52
CA LEU A 190 -14.13 9.06 4.06
C LEU A 190 -14.63 9.71 2.77
N LYS A 191 -15.28 8.95 1.87
CA LYS A 191 -15.88 9.48 0.64
C LYS A 191 -17.13 10.32 0.89
N ARG A 192 -17.84 10.07 1.99
CA ARG A 192 -19.00 10.87 2.42
C ARG A 192 -18.61 12.19 3.08
N LEU A 193 -17.34 12.39 3.41
CA LEU A 193 -16.87 13.68 3.89
C LEU A 193 -17.02 14.73 2.80
N GLU A 194 -17.39 15.93 3.22
CA GLU A 194 -17.54 17.08 2.36
C GLU A 194 -16.57 18.16 2.82
N GLU A 195 -15.88 18.79 1.86
CA GLU A 195 -15.04 19.95 2.16
C GLU A 195 -15.92 21.16 2.53
N PRO A 196 -15.59 21.92 3.58
CA PRO A 196 -16.39 23.07 3.99
C PRO A 196 -16.61 24.10 2.88
N ALA A 197 -15.59 24.30 2.03
CA ALA A 197 -15.68 25.18 0.85
C ALA A 197 -16.67 24.66 -0.20
N ALA A 198 -16.71 23.34 -0.43
CA ALA A 198 -17.65 22.73 -1.36
C ALA A 198 -19.10 22.86 -0.87
N VAL A 199 -19.34 22.76 0.45
CA VAL A 199 -20.67 22.96 1.03
C VAL A 199 -21.13 24.42 0.88
N ALA A 200 -20.24 25.38 1.14
CA ALA A 200 -20.54 26.81 0.96
C ALA A 200 -20.88 27.14 -0.50
N GLY A 201 -20.08 26.63 -1.45
CA GLY A 201 -20.33 26.80 -2.88
C GLY A 201 -21.68 26.22 -3.33
N ARG A 202 -22.05 25.03 -2.84
CA ARG A 202 -23.35 24.41 -3.14
C ARG A 202 -24.54 25.20 -2.60
N ARG A 203 -24.35 25.92 -1.48
CA ARG A 203 -25.40 26.75 -0.85
C ARG A 203 -25.41 28.19 -1.34
N GLY A 204 -24.38 28.64 -2.08
CA GLY A 204 -24.25 30.02 -2.55
C GLY A 204 -24.05 31.05 -1.44
N LEU A 205 -23.58 30.62 -0.27
CA LEU A 205 -23.34 31.46 0.91
C LEU A 205 -21.83 31.62 1.14
N PRO A 206 -21.37 32.71 1.77
CA PRO A 206 -19.97 32.85 2.16
C PRO A 206 -19.58 31.74 3.15
N VAL A 207 -18.31 31.34 3.13
CA VAL A 207 -17.79 30.23 3.97
C VAL A 207 -17.99 30.52 5.46
N GLU A 208 -17.93 31.79 5.84
CA GLU A 208 -18.10 32.28 7.23
C GLU A 208 -19.47 31.94 7.82
N ASP A 209 -20.54 31.95 7.01
CA ASP A 209 -21.91 31.69 7.47
C ASP A 209 -22.23 30.19 7.56
N VAL A 210 -21.48 29.36 6.84
CA VAL A 210 -21.75 27.92 6.71
C VAL A 210 -20.91 27.10 7.69
N VAL A 211 -19.72 27.61 8.04
CA VAL A 211 -18.69 26.86 8.76
C VAL A 211 -18.54 27.40 10.19
N PRO A 212 -18.52 26.54 11.22
CA PRO A 212 -18.32 27.01 12.59
C PRO A 212 -16.91 27.58 12.80
N ALA A 213 -16.80 28.53 13.73
CA ALA A 213 -15.57 29.28 14.03
C ALA A 213 -14.32 28.41 14.28
N ASN A 214 -14.50 27.20 14.83
CA ASN A 214 -13.39 26.28 15.10
C ASN A 214 -12.71 25.80 13.80
N ILE A 215 -13.49 25.51 12.75
CA ILE A 215 -12.95 25.05 11.46
C ILE A 215 -12.32 26.21 10.70
N LEU A 216 -12.92 27.40 10.76
CA LEU A 216 -12.36 28.63 10.16
C LEU A 216 -10.97 28.97 10.72
N ARG A 217 -10.79 28.83 12.05
CA ARG A 217 -9.49 29.05 12.71
C ARG A 217 -8.43 28.08 12.20
N GLU A 218 -8.76 26.79 12.06
CA GLU A 218 -7.83 25.78 11.56
C GLU A 218 -7.52 25.98 10.06
N GLN A 219 -8.49 26.43 9.25
CA GLN A 219 -8.25 26.77 7.84
C GLN A 219 -7.30 27.97 7.70
N ASN A 220 -7.51 29.02 8.49
CA ASN A 220 -6.65 30.21 8.49
C ASN A 220 -5.23 29.88 8.96
N LYS A 221 -5.08 28.93 9.88
CA LYS A 221 -3.77 28.44 10.35
C LYS A 221 -3.05 27.59 9.30
N ALA A 222 -3.78 26.87 8.46
CA ALA A 222 -3.20 26.08 7.37
C ALA A 222 -2.83 26.91 6.14
N GLY A 223 -3.42 28.09 5.98
CA GLY A 223 -3.16 29.03 4.87
C GLY A 223 -2.11 30.10 5.15
N ALA A 224 -1.62 30.21 6.39
CA ALA A 224 -0.54 31.12 6.82
C ALA A 224 0.78 30.36 6.93
#